data_AF-A0A7G2M420-F1
#
_entry.id   AF-A0A7G2M420-F1
#
_cell.length_a   1.000
_cell.length_b   1.000
_cell.length_c   1.000
_cell.angle_alpha   90.00
_cell.angle_beta   90.00
_cell.angle_gamma   90.00
#
_symmetry.space_group_name_H-M   'P 1'
#
loop_
_entity.id
_entity.type
_entity.pdbx_description
1 polymer ?
#
loop_
_entity_poly.entity_id
_entity_poly.type
_entity_poly.pdbx_seq_one_letter_code
_entity_poly.pdbx_strand_id
1 'polypeptide(L)'
;GAETLVIGVANRGGKISAAWKEVLIEALNMGFDIASGLHNLLRNEADLVAAAEANGTTLHDVRVPSVEYPIADGKKRSGKRVLAVGTDCSVGKMYTALALDEAMREKGMKSTFRATGQTGILITGEGVPLDAVIADFMAGSVEYLTPDNDDDHWDIIEGQGSLF
;
A
#
# COMPACT_ATOMS: atom_id res chain seq x y z
N GLY A 1 20.07 -13.18 0.98
CA GLY A 1 19.78 -12.99 2.42
C GLY A 1 18.53 -12.16 2.51
N ALA A 2 18.34 -11.35 3.55
CA ALA A 2 17.42 -10.21 3.42
C ALA A 2 17.96 -9.26 2.33
N GLU A 3 17.08 -8.57 1.60
CA GLU A 3 17.45 -7.63 0.52
C GLU A 3 16.83 -6.24 0.73
N THR A 4 15.79 -6.13 1.55
CA THR A 4 15.08 -4.87 1.83
C THR A 4 14.80 -4.74 3.32
N LEU A 5 15.06 -3.56 3.87
CA LEU A 5 14.64 -3.16 5.21
C LEU A 5 13.28 -2.45 5.13
N VAL A 6 12.26 -3.01 5.78
CA VAL A 6 10.90 -2.44 5.82
C VAL A 6 10.67 -1.70 7.13
N ILE A 7 10.26 -0.43 7.06
CA ILE A 7 9.88 0.37 8.24
C ILE A 7 8.49 -0.06 8.71
N GLY A 8 8.43 -0.97 9.68
CA GLY A 8 7.19 -1.53 10.24
C GLY A 8 6.55 -0.71 11.36
N VAL A 9 7.00 0.52 11.60
CA VAL A 9 6.55 1.38 12.71
C VAL A 9 6.13 2.75 12.20
N ALA A 10 5.07 3.30 12.81
CA ALA A 10 4.63 4.68 12.55
C ALA A 10 4.64 5.47 13.87
N ASN A 11 5.45 6.53 13.93
CA ASN A 11 5.41 7.48 15.05
C ASN A 11 4.32 8.54 14.81
N ARG A 12 3.91 9.24 15.87
CA ARG A 12 3.00 10.39 15.73
C ARG A 12 3.64 11.42 14.80
N GLY A 13 2.97 11.70 13.68
CA GLY A 13 3.43 12.64 12.65
C GLY A 13 4.28 12.02 11.53
N GLY A 14 4.58 10.71 11.57
CA GLY A 14 5.22 9.99 10.47
C GLY A 14 6.60 10.50 10.08
N LYS A 15 7.41 10.95 11.05
CA LYS A 15 8.72 11.60 10.82
C LYS A 15 9.87 10.61 10.93
N ILE A 16 10.92 10.82 10.14
CA ILE A 16 12.17 10.05 10.24
C ILE A 16 13.07 10.80 11.24
N SER A 17 13.39 10.18 12.37
CA SER A 17 14.28 10.77 13.38
C SER A 17 15.75 10.66 12.94
N ALA A 18 16.63 11.46 13.55
CA ALA A 18 18.07 11.35 13.30
C ALA A 18 18.62 9.95 13.62
N ALA A 19 18.19 9.36 14.74
CA ALA A 19 18.60 8.00 15.12
C ALA A 19 18.12 6.94 14.13
N TRP A 20 16.93 7.11 13.54
CA TRP A 20 16.47 6.19 12.49
C TRP A 20 17.28 6.38 11.22
N LYS A 21 17.55 7.62 10.83
CA LYS A 21 18.33 7.95 9.64
C LYS A 21 19.72 7.28 9.68
N GLU A 22 20.39 7.25 10.83
CA GLU A 22 21.67 6.54 10.99
C GLU A 22 21.53 5.05 10.64
N VAL A 23 20.53 4.36 11.19
CA VAL A 23 20.26 2.93 10.91
C VAL A 23 19.89 2.69 9.45
N LEU A 24 19.09 3.59 8.86
CA LEU A 24 18.70 3.50 7.45
C LEU A 24 19.92 3.67 6.52
N ILE A 25 20.80 4.63 6.81
CA ILE A 25 22.04 4.82 6.04
C ILE A 25 22.95 3.59 6.16
N GLU A 26 23.08 3.01 7.36
CA GLU A 26 23.83 1.78 7.54
C GLU A 26 23.27 0.63 6.68
N ALA A 27 21.93 0.49 6.65
CA ALA A 27 21.29 -0.53 5.81
C ALA A 27 21.58 -0.34 4.31
N LEU A 28 21.54 0.90 3.81
CA LEU A 28 21.89 1.21 2.42
C LEU A 28 23.36 0.88 2.12
N ASN A 29 24.27 1.20 3.04
CA ASN A 29 25.70 0.86 2.92
C ASN A 29 25.97 -0.64 2.95
N MET A 30 25.06 -1.42 3.53
CA MET A 30 25.09 -2.89 3.48
C MET A 30 24.48 -3.45 2.18
N GLY A 31 23.95 -2.61 1.30
CA GLY A 31 23.32 -2.99 0.04
C GLY A 31 21.84 -3.35 0.15
N PHE A 32 21.17 -2.99 1.24
CA PHE A 32 19.72 -3.19 1.37
C PHE A 32 18.94 -2.05 0.74
N ASP A 33 17.85 -2.37 0.06
CA ASP A 33 16.80 -1.40 -0.26
C ASP A 33 16.04 -0.99 1.01
N ILE A 34 15.34 0.14 0.98
CA ILE A 34 14.46 0.57 2.09
C ILE A 34 13.04 0.76 1.60
N ALA A 35 12.07 0.18 2.29
CA ALA A 35 10.65 0.42 2.06
C ALA A 35 9.97 1.09 3.24
N SER A 36 9.19 2.13 2.96
CA SER A 36 8.50 2.94 3.97
C SER A 36 7.08 3.27 3.56
N GLY A 37 6.17 3.14 4.51
CA GLY A 37 4.82 3.69 4.44
C GLY A 37 4.67 5.04 5.15
N LEU A 38 5.73 5.68 5.64
CA LEU A 38 5.59 6.94 6.39
C LEU A 38 5.11 8.10 5.52
N HIS A 39 4.41 9.08 6.13
CA HIS A 39 4.06 10.33 5.46
C HIS A 39 5.28 11.18 5.11
N ASN A 40 6.32 11.17 5.96
CA ASN A 40 7.61 11.72 5.56
C ASN A 40 8.31 10.75 4.61
N LEU A 41 8.35 11.12 3.33
CA LEU A 41 8.88 10.27 2.26
C LEU A 41 10.40 10.13 2.39
N LEU A 42 10.92 8.93 2.15
CA LEU A 42 12.34 8.63 2.12
C LEU A 42 13.07 9.53 1.12
N ARG A 43 12.48 9.72 -0.07
CA ARG A 43 13.05 10.56 -1.14
C ARG A 43 13.20 12.04 -0.77
N ASN A 44 12.55 12.51 0.30
CA ASN A 44 12.67 13.88 0.76
C ASN A 44 13.85 14.07 1.75
N GLU A 45 14.49 12.98 2.19
CA GLU A 45 15.65 13.02 3.07
C GLU A 45 16.94 12.95 2.23
N ALA A 46 17.58 14.10 2.01
CA ALA A 46 18.75 14.22 1.14
C ALA A 46 19.87 13.23 1.49
N ASP A 47 20.09 12.96 2.78
CA ASP A 47 21.11 12.01 3.24
C ASP A 47 20.78 10.56 2.82
N LEU A 48 19.50 10.19 2.84
CA LEU A 48 19.06 8.85 2.41
C LEU A 48 19.18 8.70 0.90
N VAL A 49 18.80 9.73 0.15
CA VAL A 49 18.94 9.74 -1.32
C VAL A 49 20.40 9.58 -1.71
N ALA A 50 21.30 10.38 -1.11
CA ALA A 50 22.73 10.31 -1.40
C ALA A 50 23.33 8.93 -1.06
N ALA A 51 22.95 8.35 0.09
CA ALA A 51 23.38 7.01 0.46
C ALA A 51 22.84 5.93 -0.50
N ALA A 52 21.59 6.06 -0.95
CA ALA A 52 20.99 5.10 -1.86
C ALA A 52 21.67 5.13 -3.24
N GLU A 53 21.92 6.32 -3.78
CA GLU A 53 22.62 6.52 -5.05
C GLU A 53 24.06 5.98 -5.02
N ALA A 54 24.79 6.24 -3.93
CA ALA A 54 26.17 5.79 -3.77
C ALA A 54 26.32 4.26 -3.74
N ASN A 55 25.30 3.55 -3.23
CA ASN A 55 25.32 2.10 -3.07
C ASN A 55 24.52 1.34 -4.14
N GLY A 56 23.81 2.05 -5.03
CA GLY A 56 22.97 1.43 -6.07
C GLY A 56 21.72 0.75 -5.53
N THR A 57 21.25 1.16 -4.36
CA THR A 57 20.05 0.65 -3.67
C THR A 57 18.83 1.55 -3.92
N THR A 58 17.63 1.05 -3.64
CA THR A 58 16.35 1.69 -3.94
C THR A 58 15.62 2.13 -2.67
N LEU A 59 14.96 3.30 -2.73
CA LEU A 59 14.05 3.80 -1.71
C LEU A 59 12.59 3.65 -2.21
N HIS A 60 11.79 2.84 -1.53
CA HIS A 60 10.39 2.58 -1.85
C HIS A 60 9.47 3.36 -0.92
N ASP A 61 8.85 4.42 -1.44
CA ASP A 61 7.80 5.18 -0.77
C ASP A 61 6.40 4.70 -1.18
N VAL A 62 5.80 3.77 -0.42
CA VAL A 62 4.52 3.13 -0.81
C VAL A 62 3.31 4.06 -0.73
N ARG A 63 3.47 5.26 -0.15
CA ARG A 63 2.46 6.31 -0.11
C ARG A 63 2.43 7.20 -1.35
N VAL A 64 3.39 7.04 -2.27
CA VAL A 64 3.40 7.80 -3.51
C VAL A 64 2.57 7.05 -4.55
N PRO A 65 1.50 7.65 -5.10
CA PRO A 65 0.79 7.08 -6.23
C PRO A 65 1.75 6.77 -7.39
N SER A 66 1.70 5.55 -7.91
CA SER A 66 2.51 5.12 -9.07
C SER A 66 1.97 5.63 -10.41
N VAL A 67 0.71 6.07 -10.43
CA VAL A 67 0.01 6.58 -11.61
C VAL A 67 -0.83 7.80 -11.25
N GLU A 68 -1.14 8.61 -12.26
CA GLU A 68 -2.18 9.63 -12.14
C GLU A 68 -3.56 8.97 -12.22
N TYR A 69 -4.36 9.08 -11.17
CA TYR A 69 -5.68 8.48 -11.12
C TYR A 69 -6.70 9.34 -11.86
N PRO A 70 -7.59 8.74 -12.66
CA PRO A 70 -8.68 9.48 -13.29
C PRO A 70 -9.72 9.91 -12.24
N ILE A 71 -10.59 10.84 -12.62
CA ILE A 71 -11.86 11.05 -11.93
C ILE A 71 -12.75 9.83 -12.23
N ALA A 72 -13.46 9.31 -11.22
CA ALA A 72 -14.35 8.17 -11.40
C ALA A 72 -15.45 8.46 -12.43
N ASP A 73 -15.76 7.47 -13.26
CA ASP A 73 -16.87 7.56 -14.23
C ASP A 73 -18.08 6.69 -13.83
N GLY A 74 -17.92 5.83 -12.83
CA GLY A 74 -18.99 5.00 -12.29
C GLY A 74 -19.51 3.96 -13.28
N LYS A 75 -18.79 3.69 -14.38
CA LYS A 75 -19.18 2.64 -15.32
C LYS A 75 -19.18 1.31 -14.61
N LYS A 76 -20.21 0.52 -14.89
CA LYS A 76 -20.31 -0.84 -14.38
C LYS A 76 -19.17 -1.67 -14.96
N ARG A 77 -18.39 -2.27 -14.06
CA ARG A 77 -17.30 -3.18 -14.40
C ARG A 77 -17.75 -4.65 -14.29
N SER A 78 -17.14 -5.55 -15.07
CA SER A 78 -17.34 -7.01 -14.96
C SER A 78 -16.61 -7.62 -13.76
N GLY A 79 -16.92 -8.87 -13.43
CA GLY A 79 -16.43 -9.52 -12.22
C GLY A 79 -17.12 -9.05 -10.93
N LYS A 80 -16.66 -9.58 -9.80
CA LYS A 80 -17.28 -9.41 -8.49
C LYS A 80 -16.35 -8.64 -7.56
N ARG A 81 -16.93 -7.88 -6.64
CA ARG A 81 -16.22 -7.02 -5.69
C ARG A 81 -16.83 -7.19 -4.32
N VAL A 82 -15.98 -7.34 -3.30
CA VAL A 82 -16.39 -7.32 -1.90
C VAL A 82 -15.53 -6.31 -1.15
N LEU A 83 -16.17 -5.44 -0.37
CA LEU A 83 -15.50 -4.41 0.41
C LEU A 83 -15.65 -4.76 1.90
N ALA A 84 -14.53 -4.86 2.61
CA ALA A 84 -14.57 -4.92 4.06
C ALA A 84 -14.98 -3.55 4.61
N VAL A 85 -16.12 -3.46 5.28
CA VAL A 85 -16.55 -2.26 6.02
C VAL A 85 -16.49 -2.53 7.52
N GLY A 86 -16.32 -1.49 8.32
CA GLY A 86 -16.19 -1.63 9.78
C GLY A 86 -16.79 -0.44 10.51
N THR A 87 -17.07 -0.64 11.80
CA THR A 87 -17.66 0.39 12.68
C THR A 87 -16.65 1.43 13.15
N ASP A 88 -15.35 1.16 13.02
CA ASP A 88 -14.26 2.05 13.40
C ASP A 88 -12.98 1.74 12.59
N CYS A 89 -11.96 2.58 12.72
CA CYS A 89 -10.59 2.31 12.30
C CYS A 89 -9.98 1.13 13.07
N SER A 90 -9.02 0.44 12.45
CA SER A 90 -8.22 -0.63 13.12
C SER A 90 -9.00 -1.82 13.71
N VAL A 91 -10.26 -2.05 13.28
CA VAL A 91 -11.11 -3.19 13.74
C VAL A 91 -10.92 -4.49 12.93
N GLY A 92 -9.80 -4.64 12.22
CA GLY A 92 -9.49 -5.87 11.49
C GLY A 92 -9.97 -5.95 10.04
N LYS A 93 -10.39 -4.84 9.40
CA LYS A 93 -10.86 -4.82 8.00
C LYS A 93 -9.87 -5.46 7.02
N MET A 94 -8.59 -5.11 7.10
CA MET A 94 -7.53 -5.70 6.27
C MET A 94 -7.36 -7.20 6.55
N TYR A 95 -7.32 -7.61 7.81
CA TYR A 95 -7.18 -9.01 8.19
C TYR A 95 -8.33 -9.87 7.68
N THR A 96 -9.57 -9.37 7.79
CA THR A 96 -10.75 -10.05 7.23
C THR A 96 -10.64 -10.22 5.72
N ALA A 97 -10.21 -9.17 5.00
CA ALA A 97 -10.03 -9.22 3.56
C ALA A 97 -8.92 -10.21 3.13
N LEU A 98 -7.77 -10.21 3.81
CA LEU A 98 -6.69 -11.17 3.55
C LEU A 98 -7.13 -12.62 3.82
N ALA A 99 -7.76 -12.89 4.97
CA ALA A 99 -8.24 -14.22 5.31
C ALA A 99 -9.32 -14.73 4.35
N LEU A 100 -10.18 -13.82 3.85
CA LEU A 100 -11.17 -14.16 2.84
C LEU A 100 -10.51 -14.52 1.51
N ASP A 101 -9.55 -13.72 1.03
CA ASP A 101 -8.81 -14.00 -0.20
C ASP A 101 -8.08 -15.35 -0.12
N GLU A 102 -7.37 -15.61 0.97
CA GLU A 102 -6.68 -16.88 1.21
C GLU A 102 -7.66 -18.07 1.14
N ALA A 103 -8.75 -18.01 1.89
CA ALA A 103 -9.76 -19.08 1.92
C ALA A 103 -10.47 -19.28 0.56
N MET A 104 -10.63 -18.23 -0.24
CA MET A 104 -11.21 -18.31 -1.59
C MET A 104 -10.23 -18.99 -2.55
N ARG A 105 -8.95 -18.60 -2.52
CA ARG A 105 -7.90 -19.25 -3.34
C ARG A 105 -7.70 -20.71 -2.97
N GLU A 106 -7.74 -21.07 -1.69
CA GLU A 106 -7.69 -22.47 -1.23
C GLU A 106 -8.82 -23.34 -1.79
N LYS A 107 -9.98 -22.73 -2.07
CA LYS A 107 -11.14 -23.39 -2.69
C LYS A 107 -11.10 -23.38 -4.23
N GLY A 108 -10.01 -22.91 -4.83
CA GLY A 108 -9.86 -22.79 -6.28
C GLY A 108 -10.69 -21.67 -6.91
N MET A 109 -11.17 -20.70 -6.11
CA MET A 109 -11.84 -19.51 -6.63
C MET A 109 -10.80 -18.51 -7.14
N LYS A 110 -11.18 -17.71 -8.15
CA LYS A 110 -10.38 -16.59 -8.62
C LYS A 110 -10.62 -15.40 -7.69
N SER A 111 -9.62 -15.01 -6.92
CA SER A 111 -9.67 -13.79 -6.12
C SER A 111 -8.34 -13.07 -6.09
N THR A 112 -8.40 -11.76 -5.92
CA THR A 112 -7.24 -10.88 -5.72
C THR A 112 -7.53 -9.93 -4.56
N PHE A 113 -6.67 -9.91 -3.56
CA PHE A 113 -6.69 -8.88 -2.52
C PHE A 113 -6.24 -7.52 -3.08
N ARG A 114 -7.05 -6.49 -2.85
CA ARG A 114 -6.84 -5.13 -3.36
C ARG A 114 -6.52 -4.20 -2.20
N ALA A 115 -5.23 -3.93 -2.03
CA ALA A 115 -4.71 -3.08 -0.96
C ALA A 115 -5.08 -1.61 -1.17
N THR A 116 -5.57 -0.97 -0.11
CA THR A 116 -5.95 0.45 -0.07
C THR A 116 -5.16 1.25 0.98
N GLY A 117 -4.30 0.57 1.75
CA GLY A 117 -3.43 1.18 2.75
C GLY A 117 -1.98 0.72 2.63
N GLN A 118 -1.07 1.50 3.24
CA GLN A 118 0.39 1.24 3.23
C GLN A 118 0.77 -0.20 3.61
N THR A 119 0.09 -0.80 4.61
CA THR A 119 0.44 -2.13 5.10
C THR A 119 0.01 -3.18 4.11
N GLY A 120 -1.19 -3.05 3.53
CA GLY A 120 -1.63 -3.89 2.42
C GLY A 120 -0.66 -3.82 1.25
N ILE A 121 -0.23 -2.62 0.85
CA ILE A 121 0.71 -2.42 -0.26
C ILE A 121 2.09 -3.04 0.02
N LEU A 122 2.59 -2.94 1.25
CA LEU A 122 3.86 -3.60 1.63
C LEU A 122 3.74 -5.14 1.62
N ILE A 123 2.55 -5.69 1.85
CA ILE A 123 2.31 -7.14 1.81
C ILE A 123 2.20 -7.63 0.36
N THR A 124 1.50 -6.90 -0.51
CA THR A 124 1.23 -7.31 -1.89
C THR A 124 2.26 -6.85 -2.91
N GLY A 125 2.98 -5.77 -2.61
CA GLY A 125 3.81 -5.04 -3.58
C GLY A 125 3.03 -4.11 -4.51
N GLU A 126 1.70 -4.07 -4.42
CA GLU A 126 0.83 -3.25 -5.28
C GLU A 126 -0.43 -2.78 -4.56
N GLY A 127 -0.99 -1.66 -5.01
CA GLY A 127 -2.25 -1.14 -4.48
C GLY A 127 -2.36 0.37 -4.61
N VAL A 128 -3.31 0.95 -3.88
CA VAL A 128 -3.55 2.39 -3.87
C VAL A 128 -3.40 2.91 -2.44
N PRO A 129 -2.48 3.85 -2.15
CA PRO A 129 -2.41 4.47 -0.83
C PRO A 129 -3.54 5.51 -0.69
N LEU A 130 -4.76 5.05 -0.42
CA LEU A 130 -5.98 5.85 -0.58
C LEU A 130 -5.97 7.14 0.27
N ASP A 131 -5.33 7.10 1.43
CA ASP A 131 -5.19 8.24 2.33
C ASP A 131 -4.20 9.32 1.84
N ALA A 132 -3.41 9.01 0.81
CA ALA A 132 -2.51 9.93 0.13
C ALA A 132 -3.06 10.42 -1.23
N VAL A 133 -4.22 9.90 -1.66
CA VAL A 133 -4.89 10.34 -2.90
C VAL A 133 -5.68 11.61 -2.64
N ILE A 134 -5.57 12.59 -3.55
CA ILE A 134 -6.35 13.83 -3.49
C ILE A 134 -7.84 13.49 -3.66
N ALA A 135 -8.71 14.12 -2.88
CA ALA A 135 -10.12 13.79 -2.74
C ALA A 135 -10.87 13.55 -4.07
N ASP A 136 -10.67 14.42 -5.05
CA ASP A 136 -11.34 14.34 -6.37
C ASP A 136 -11.05 13.04 -7.13
N PHE A 137 -9.93 12.38 -6.84
CA PHE A 137 -9.48 11.15 -7.52
C PHE A 137 -9.63 9.90 -6.66
N MET A 138 -10.09 10.00 -5.41
CA MET A 138 -10.22 8.85 -4.50
C MET A 138 -11.08 7.75 -5.12
N ALA A 139 -12.27 8.09 -5.61
CA ALA A 139 -13.15 7.11 -6.24
C ALA A 139 -12.50 6.47 -7.48
N GLY A 140 -11.90 7.29 -8.36
CA GLY A 140 -11.29 6.80 -9.60
C GLY A 140 -10.05 5.94 -9.37
N SER A 141 -9.31 6.18 -8.28
CA SER A 141 -8.20 5.31 -7.85
C SER A 141 -8.69 3.91 -7.46
N VAL A 142 -9.87 3.80 -6.82
CA VAL A 142 -10.48 2.51 -6.49
C VAL A 142 -11.06 1.84 -7.75
N GLU A 143 -11.57 2.61 -8.71
CA GLU A 143 -11.96 2.06 -10.03
C GLU A 143 -10.78 1.48 -10.78
N TYR A 144 -9.66 2.20 -10.82
CA TYR A 144 -8.40 1.74 -11.40
C TYR A 144 -7.89 0.46 -10.71
N LEU A 145 -7.96 0.41 -9.37
CA LEU A 145 -7.55 -0.75 -8.58
C LEU A 145 -8.44 -1.99 -8.81
N THR A 146 -9.69 -1.79 -9.24
CA THR A 146 -10.70 -2.84 -9.44
C THR A 146 -11.21 -2.85 -10.88
N PRO A 147 -10.35 -3.19 -11.86
CA PRO A 147 -10.69 -3.13 -13.28
C PRO A 147 -11.74 -4.19 -13.66
N ASP A 148 -12.13 -4.20 -14.94
CA ASP A 148 -12.88 -5.33 -15.50
C ASP A 148 -12.13 -6.64 -15.30
N ASN A 149 -12.88 -7.68 -14.94
CA ASN A 149 -12.36 -9.01 -14.65
C ASN A 149 -13.34 -10.09 -15.10
N ASP A 150 -12.94 -11.36 -15.03
CA ASP A 150 -13.81 -12.50 -15.33
C ASP A 150 -15.06 -12.47 -14.42
N ASP A 151 -16.22 -12.92 -14.94
CA ASP A 151 -17.49 -12.91 -14.20
C ASP A 151 -17.46 -13.68 -12.87
N ASP A 152 -16.54 -14.64 -12.73
CA ASP A 152 -16.32 -15.45 -11.54
C ASP A 152 -15.16 -14.96 -10.65
N HIS A 153 -14.42 -13.93 -11.06
CA HIS A 153 -13.34 -13.33 -10.28
C HIS A 153 -13.86 -12.41 -9.18
N TRP A 154 -13.18 -12.39 -8.04
CA TRP A 154 -13.46 -11.53 -6.91
C TRP A 154 -12.30 -10.60 -6.55
N ASP A 155 -12.51 -9.29 -6.68
CA ASP A 155 -11.67 -8.29 -6.05
C ASP A 155 -12.06 -8.16 -4.57
N ILE A 156 -11.13 -8.52 -3.67
CA ILE A 156 -11.30 -8.45 -2.23
C ILE A 156 -10.68 -7.15 -1.72
N ILE A 157 -11.51 -6.12 -1.54
CA ILE A 157 -11.06 -4.75 -1.30
C ILE A 157 -10.82 -4.51 0.18
N GLU A 158 -9.59 -4.10 0.51
CA GLU A 158 -9.23 -3.64 1.84
C GLU A 158 -10.07 -2.42 2.23
N GLY A 159 -10.73 -2.48 3.38
CA GLY A 159 -11.50 -1.38 3.92
C GLY A 159 -10.69 -0.34 4.67
N GLN A 160 -10.97 0.93 4.44
CA GLN A 160 -10.40 2.07 5.19
C GLN A 160 -11.46 2.81 6.00
N GLY A 161 -11.06 3.40 7.13
CA GLY A 161 -11.90 4.31 7.91
C GLY A 161 -13.19 3.71 8.48
N SER A 162 -14.12 4.61 8.82
CA SER A 162 -15.50 4.32 9.22
C SER A 162 -16.37 5.50 8.78
N LEU A 163 -17.67 5.26 8.62
CA LEU A 163 -18.66 6.34 8.42
C LEU A 163 -19.12 6.97 9.76
N PHE A 164 -18.71 6.39 10.88
CA PHE A 164 -19.06 6.78 12.25
C PHE A 164 -17.88 7.48 12.95
#